data_AF-A0A962C7W3-F1
#
_entry.id   AF-A0A962C7W3-F1
#
_cell.length_a   1.000
_cell.length_b   1.000
_cell.length_c   1.000
_cell.angle_alpha   90.00
_cell.angle_beta   90.00
_cell.angle_gamma   90.00
#
_symmetry.space_group_name_H-M   'P 1'
#
loop_
_entity.id
_entity.type
_entity.pdbx_description
1 polymer ?
#
loop_
_entity_poly.entity_id
_entity_poly.type
_entity_poly.pdbx_seq_one_letter_code
_entity_poly.pdbx_strand_id
1 'polypeptide(L)'
;LGIGSFAPTTAWIKLRGLVPDSFIPATLNTGHALPTVCQALIFIKLVEVDPLLMLGCIGAAVAGATLGVPLVQRLSVRSVQAVVGVALLVAAVLYAMTNVGLVPAGGNALGLGGWLFGLAIAAHFLLGALMAFGIGLYAPSLILLSLLGLNPTAAFPVMMGACAFLMPISATRFIVTPRIDLRIVLGLAIGGIPAVLLAAYVVRNLPLDALRWGVVVVVLYAAAVLLRAAWSGSRETGAGTAGETDEAVP
;
A
#
# COMPACT_ATOMS: atom_id res chain seq x y z
N LEU A 1 -6.31 -0.98 -10.76
CA LEU A 1 -6.33 -2.42 -10.43
C LEU A 1 -6.02 -2.72 -8.95
N GLY A 2 -5.70 -1.72 -8.11
CA GLY A 2 -5.42 -1.98 -6.69
C GLY A 2 -4.05 -2.62 -6.40
N ILE A 3 -3.19 -2.80 -7.40
CA ILE A 3 -1.79 -3.20 -7.18
C ILE A 3 -1.03 -2.00 -6.62
N GLY A 4 -0.43 -2.16 -5.44
CA GLY A 4 0.56 -1.20 -4.97
C GLY A 4 1.83 -1.29 -5.83
N SER A 5 2.38 -0.15 -6.23
CA SER A 5 3.66 -0.09 -6.95
C SER A 5 4.86 -0.51 -6.08
N PHE A 6 4.67 -0.58 -4.76
CA PHE A 6 5.74 -0.81 -3.79
C PHE A 6 6.39 -2.18 -3.98
N ALA A 7 5.60 -3.27 -4.00
CA ALA A 7 6.15 -4.62 -4.17
C ALA A 7 6.96 -4.81 -5.48
N PRO A 8 6.43 -4.48 -6.68
CA PRO A 8 7.21 -4.64 -7.91
C PRO A 8 8.42 -3.70 -7.97
N THR A 9 8.32 -2.46 -7.47
CA THR A 9 9.47 -1.55 -7.42
C THR A 9 10.52 -2.01 -6.43
N THR A 10 10.16 -2.52 -5.25
CA THR A 10 11.09 -3.16 -4.31
C THR A 10 11.81 -4.33 -4.95
N ALA A 11 11.06 -5.22 -5.60
CA ALA A 11 11.64 -6.38 -6.28
C ALA A 11 12.65 -5.95 -7.35
N TRP A 12 12.32 -4.93 -8.15
CA TRP A 12 13.23 -4.37 -9.15
C TRP A 12 14.48 -3.74 -8.54
N ILE A 13 14.31 -2.91 -7.51
CA ILE A 13 15.43 -2.26 -6.80
C ILE A 13 16.38 -3.30 -6.22
N LYS A 14 15.85 -4.34 -5.56
CA LYS A 14 16.65 -5.43 -4.98
C LYS A 14 17.34 -6.26 -6.05
N LEU A 15 16.62 -6.64 -7.11
CA LEU A 15 17.16 -7.42 -8.22
C LEU A 15 18.35 -6.72 -8.89
N ARG A 16 18.31 -5.39 -8.97
CA ARG A 16 19.33 -4.57 -9.63
C ARG A 16 20.34 -3.97 -8.66
N GLY A 17 20.22 -4.23 -7.35
CA GLY A 17 21.09 -3.70 -6.32
C GLY A 17 21.18 -2.16 -6.32
N LEU A 18 20.07 -1.46 -6.61
CA LEU A 18 20.12 -0.02 -6.89
C LEU A 18 20.37 0.85 -5.65
N VAL A 19 19.81 0.45 -4.50
CA VAL A 19 20.00 1.14 -3.22
C VAL A 19 20.09 0.13 -2.08
N PRO A 20 20.70 0.50 -0.94
CA PRO A 20 20.63 -0.29 0.28
C PRO A 20 19.18 -0.55 0.70
N ASP A 21 18.92 -1.70 1.30
CA ASP A 21 17.58 -2.10 1.75
C ASP A 21 16.92 -1.10 2.70
N SER A 22 17.72 -0.45 3.55
CA SER A 22 17.26 0.58 4.48
C SER A 22 16.75 1.85 3.79
N PHE A 23 17.06 2.06 2.50
CA PHE A 23 16.66 3.25 1.74
C PHE A 23 15.36 2.98 0.97
N ILE A 24 14.98 1.71 0.77
CA ILE A 24 13.81 1.32 -0.02
C ILE A 24 12.53 2.03 0.45
N PRO A 25 12.17 2.09 1.74
CA PRO A 25 10.96 2.78 2.18
C PRO A 25 10.94 4.27 1.79
N ALA A 26 12.07 4.95 1.92
CA ALA A 26 12.23 6.36 1.56
C ALA A 26 12.11 6.56 0.04
N THR A 27 12.80 5.73 -0.74
CA THR A 27 12.76 5.75 -2.20
C THR A 27 11.34 5.52 -2.73
N LEU A 28 10.61 4.55 -2.17
CA LEU A 28 9.25 4.23 -2.61
C LEU A 28 8.26 5.34 -2.27
N ASN A 29 8.23 5.79 -1.02
CA ASN A 29 7.30 6.84 -0.59
C ASN A 29 7.55 8.14 -1.35
N THR A 30 8.82 8.50 -1.59
CA THR A 30 9.16 9.74 -2.30
C THR A 30 8.98 9.62 -3.81
N GLY A 31 9.50 8.55 -4.43
CA GLY A 31 9.49 8.37 -5.88
C GLY A 31 8.09 8.17 -6.45
N HIS A 32 7.19 7.52 -5.70
CA HIS A 32 5.81 7.29 -6.15
C HIS A 32 4.82 8.37 -5.68
N ALA A 33 5.25 9.39 -4.93
CA ALA A 33 4.35 10.42 -4.39
C ALA A 33 3.62 11.17 -5.51
N LEU A 34 4.36 11.76 -6.45
CA LEU A 34 3.77 12.52 -7.55
C LEU A 34 2.90 11.66 -8.49
N PRO A 35 3.35 10.48 -8.95
CA PRO A 35 2.49 9.56 -9.71
C PRO A 35 1.18 9.23 -8.98
N THR A 36 1.25 9.02 -7.66
CA THR A 36 0.08 8.67 -6.86
C THR A 36 -0.88 9.84 -6.70
N VAL A 37 -0.39 11.07 -6.57
CA VAL A 37 -1.23 12.28 -6.59
C VAL A 37 -1.97 12.38 -7.92
N CYS A 38 -1.28 12.21 -9.05
CA CYS A 38 -1.92 12.19 -10.37
C CYS A 38 -3.01 11.10 -10.44
N GLN A 39 -2.72 9.90 -9.95
CA GLN A 39 -3.68 8.80 -9.91
C GLN A 39 -4.91 9.11 -9.05
N ALA A 40 -4.72 9.70 -7.87
CA ALA A 40 -5.79 10.03 -6.95
C ALA A 40 -6.75 11.06 -7.55
N LEU A 41 -6.22 12.12 -8.19
CA LEU A 41 -7.04 13.13 -8.86
C LEU A 41 -7.96 12.54 -9.92
N ILE A 42 -7.48 11.53 -10.66
CA ILE A 42 -8.26 10.82 -11.67
C ILE A 42 -9.37 9.99 -11.01
N PHE A 43 -9.04 9.15 -10.03
CA PHE A 43 -10.00 8.21 -9.46
C PHE A 43 -11.05 8.87 -8.55
N ILE A 44 -10.68 9.91 -7.79
CA ILE A 44 -11.63 10.69 -6.97
C ILE A 44 -12.72 11.33 -7.84
N LYS A 45 -12.40 11.68 -9.09
CA LYS A 45 -13.38 12.25 -10.04
C LYS A 45 -14.20 11.20 -10.78
N LEU A 46 -13.66 10.01 -11.02
CA LEU A 46 -14.28 9.00 -11.87
C LEU A 46 -15.12 7.96 -11.11
N VAL A 47 -14.91 7.81 -9.80
CA VAL A 47 -15.57 6.76 -9.02
C VAL A 47 -16.28 7.36 -7.82
N GLU A 48 -17.55 7.01 -7.67
CA GLU A 48 -18.38 7.44 -6.55
C GLU A 48 -17.99 6.67 -5.27
N VAL A 49 -17.86 7.42 -4.18
CA VAL A 49 -17.66 6.92 -2.82
C VAL A 49 -18.20 7.95 -1.85
N ASP A 50 -18.67 7.51 -0.68
CA ASP A 50 -19.05 8.40 0.41
C ASP A 50 -17.86 9.31 0.80
N PRO A 51 -17.99 10.64 0.63
CA PRO A 51 -16.92 11.58 0.95
C PRO A 51 -16.48 11.50 2.41
N LEU A 52 -17.40 11.19 3.34
CA LEU A 52 -17.06 11.13 4.76
C LEU A 52 -16.15 9.94 5.06
N LEU A 53 -16.47 8.77 4.52
CA LEU A 53 -15.61 7.58 4.62
C LEU A 53 -14.25 7.82 3.99
N MET A 54 -14.24 8.39 2.78
CA MET A 54 -13.01 8.67 2.05
C MET A 54 -12.11 9.64 2.81
N LEU A 55 -12.62 10.82 3.18
CA LEU A 55 -11.84 11.83 3.90
C LEU A 55 -11.41 11.33 5.28
N GLY A 56 -12.28 10.60 5.98
CA GLY A 56 -11.96 10.00 7.26
C GLY A 56 -10.79 9.01 7.14
N CYS A 57 -10.83 8.09 6.18
CA CYS A 57 -9.76 7.12 5.96
C CYS A 57 -8.45 7.78 5.52
N ILE A 58 -8.52 8.82 4.67
CA ILE A 58 -7.35 9.63 4.27
C ILE A 58 -6.73 10.30 5.51
N GLY A 59 -7.55 11.00 6.29
CA GLY A 59 -7.10 11.68 7.51
C GLY A 59 -6.49 10.70 8.52
N ALA A 60 -7.11 9.54 8.69
CA ALA A 60 -6.61 8.48 9.55
C ALA A 60 -5.26 7.94 9.06
N ALA A 61 -5.12 7.66 7.76
CA ALA A 61 -3.86 7.18 7.19
C ALA A 61 -2.73 8.21 7.32
N VAL A 62 -3.02 9.49 7.12
CA VAL A 62 -2.05 10.58 7.34
C VAL A 62 -1.66 10.69 8.81
N ALA A 63 -2.63 10.64 9.73
CA ALA A 63 -2.37 10.62 11.17
C ALA A 63 -1.54 9.38 11.58
N GLY A 64 -1.83 8.22 10.98
CA GLY A 64 -1.09 6.99 11.17
C GLY A 64 0.37 7.09 10.72
N ALA A 65 0.61 7.61 9.53
CA ALA A 65 1.96 7.80 8.99
C ALA A 65 2.81 8.78 9.84
N THR A 66 2.15 9.73 10.52
CA THR A 66 2.83 10.74 11.34
C THR A 66 3.00 10.31 12.80
N LEU A 67 1.95 9.78 13.43
CA LEU A 67 1.88 9.49 14.87
C LEU A 67 2.01 7.99 15.19
N GLY A 68 1.67 7.10 14.26
CA GLY A 68 1.63 5.66 14.48
C GLY A 68 2.98 4.93 14.36
N VAL A 69 4.05 5.66 14.03
CA VAL A 69 5.40 5.09 13.87
C VAL A 69 5.88 4.34 15.13
N PRO A 70 5.75 4.87 16.37
CA PRO A 70 6.20 4.15 17.57
C PRO A 70 5.37 2.90 17.88
N LEU A 71 4.09 2.90 17.49
CA LEU A 71 3.18 1.76 17.68
C LEU A 71 3.61 0.59 16.80
N VAL A 72 3.91 0.88 15.52
CA VAL A 72 4.26 -0.14 14.53
C VAL A 72 5.66 -0.70 14.71
N GLN A 73 6.61 0.06 15.28
CA GLN A 73 7.96 -0.44 15.58
C GLN A 73 7.98 -1.65 16.53
N ARG A 74 6.90 -1.87 17.29
CA ARG A 74 6.74 -3.04 18.17
C ARG A 74 6.22 -4.28 17.44
N LEU A 75 5.69 -4.11 16.23
CA LEU A 75 5.18 -5.21 15.41
C LEU A 75 6.31 -5.81 14.60
N SER A 76 6.44 -7.13 14.61
CA SER A 76 7.37 -7.78 13.69
C SER A 76 6.83 -7.65 12.27
N VAL A 77 7.66 -7.12 11.38
CA VAL A 77 7.33 -6.97 9.95
C VAL A 77 6.88 -8.31 9.37
N ARG A 78 7.51 -9.41 9.80
CA ARG A 78 7.17 -10.79 9.46
C ARG A 78 5.71 -11.14 9.79
N SER A 79 5.25 -10.83 11.01
CA SER A 79 3.87 -11.14 11.40
C SER A 79 2.87 -10.32 10.61
N VAL A 80 3.15 -9.04 10.36
CA VAL A 80 2.28 -8.20 9.52
C VAL A 80 2.20 -8.76 8.10
N GLN A 81 3.33 -9.09 7.48
CA GLN A 81 3.38 -9.66 6.14
C GLN A 81 2.65 -11.01 6.06
N ALA A 82 2.79 -11.87 7.07
CA ALA A 82 2.08 -13.14 7.15
C ALA A 82 0.56 -12.94 7.23
N VAL A 83 0.09 -12.12 8.18
CA VAL A 83 -1.33 -11.85 8.39
C VAL A 83 -1.95 -11.22 7.15
N VAL A 84 -1.31 -10.19 6.59
CA VAL A 84 -1.80 -9.50 5.38
C VAL A 84 -1.75 -10.43 4.18
N GLY A 85 -0.68 -11.22 4.02
CA GLY A 85 -0.54 -12.21 2.95
C GLY A 85 -1.63 -13.27 2.98
N VAL A 86 -1.95 -13.82 4.16
CA VAL A 86 -3.07 -14.76 4.34
C VAL A 86 -4.40 -14.08 4.04
N ALA A 87 -4.63 -12.86 4.54
CA ALA A 87 -5.85 -12.11 4.26
C ALA A 87 -6.04 -11.84 2.75
N LEU A 88 -4.96 -11.51 2.04
CA LEU A 88 -4.94 -11.35 0.58
C LEU A 88 -5.29 -12.65 -0.15
N LEU A 89 -4.76 -13.77 0.31
CA LEU A 89 -5.07 -15.08 -0.26
C LEU A 89 -6.55 -15.42 -0.09
N VAL A 90 -7.10 -15.23 1.12
CA VAL A 90 -8.52 -15.46 1.40
C VAL A 90 -9.40 -14.54 0.54
N ALA A 91 -9.09 -13.25 0.48
CA ALA A 91 -9.86 -12.30 -0.32
C ALA A 91 -9.80 -12.59 -1.82
N ALA A 92 -8.64 -13.00 -2.35
CA ALA A 92 -8.51 -13.39 -3.75
C ALA A 92 -9.40 -14.60 -4.08
N VAL A 93 -9.45 -15.60 -3.18
CA VAL A 93 -10.31 -16.77 -3.33
C VAL A 93 -11.80 -16.37 -3.26
N LEU A 94 -12.20 -15.55 -2.29
CA LEU A 94 -13.57 -15.03 -2.18
C LEU A 94 -13.98 -14.22 -3.42
N TYR A 95 -13.07 -13.39 -3.96
CA TYR A 95 -13.30 -12.59 -5.16
C TYR A 95 -13.36 -13.46 -6.43
N ALA A 96 -12.55 -14.52 -6.51
CA ALA A 96 -12.63 -15.48 -7.60
C ALA A 96 -13.96 -16.26 -7.58
N MET A 97 -14.42 -16.68 -6.39
CA MET A 97 -15.73 -17.33 -6.23
C MET A 97 -16.89 -16.40 -6.60
N THR A 98 -16.76 -15.10 -6.29
CA THR A 98 -17.66 -14.06 -6.77
C THR A 98 -17.73 -14.03 -8.30
N ASN A 99 -16.59 -14.05 -8.99
CA ASN A 99 -16.54 -13.95 -10.45
C ASN A 99 -17.24 -15.11 -11.16
N VAL A 100 -17.27 -16.29 -10.53
CA VAL A 100 -17.98 -17.48 -11.05
C VAL A 100 -19.41 -17.64 -10.50
N GLY A 101 -19.91 -16.64 -9.77
CA GLY A 101 -21.29 -16.61 -9.27
C GLY A 101 -21.58 -17.50 -8.06
N LEU A 102 -20.55 -18.03 -7.39
CA LEU A 102 -20.71 -18.90 -6.21
C LEU A 102 -20.97 -18.11 -4.91
N VAL A 103 -20.54 -16.86 -4.86
CA VAL A 103 -20.66 -15.97 -3.71
C VAL A 103 -21.10 -14.59 -4.20
N PRO A 104 -21.95 -13.85 -3.46
CA PRO A 104 -22.33 -12.48 -3.83
C PRO A 104 -21.09 -11.58 -3.96
N ALA A 105 -21.10 -10.70 -4.96
CA ALA A 105 -19.97 -9.86 -5.32
C ALA A 105 -19.68 -8.74 -4.31
N GLY A 106 -19.09 -9.08 -3.16
CA GLY A 106 -18.85 -8.12 -2.08
C GLY A 106 -20.12 -7.39 -1.66
N GLY A 107 -19.96 -6.23 -1.02
CA GLY A 107 -21.10 -5.34 -0.77
C GLY A 107 -21.21 -4.27 -1.85
N ASN A 108 -22.44 -3.82 -2.10
CA ASN A 108 -22.74 -2.74 -3.05
C ASN A 108 -22.70 -1.35 -2.38
N ALA A 109 -22.20 -1.27 -1.15
CA ALA A 109 -22.18 -0.02 -0.41
C ALA A 109 -21.12 0.93 -0.97
N LEU A 110 -21.46 2.21 -1.08
CA LEU A 110 -20.52 3.27 -1.42
C LEU A 110 -19.94 3.96 -0.18
N GLY A 111 -20.48 3.66 1.01
CA GLY A 111 -20.01 4.14 2.30
C GLY A 111 -20.23 3.08 3.39
N LEU A 112 -19.63 3.30 4.55
CA LEU A 112 -19.77 2.43 5.71
C LEU A 112 -20.36 3.25 6.86
N GLY A 113 -21.38 2.72 7.53
CA GLY A 113 -22.01 3.37 8.68
C GLY A 113 -21.57 2.76 10.02
N GLY A 114 -21.86 3.47 11.11
CA GLY A 114 -21.74 2.95 12.47
C GLY A 114 -20.34 2.43 12.82
N TRP A 115 -20.27 1.22 13.38
CA TRP A 115 -19.01 0.62 13.83
C TRP A 115 -18.08 0.23 12.68
N LEU A 116 -18.61 -0.08 11.49
CA LEU A 116 -17.81 -0.43 10.30
C LEU A 116 -16.99 0.78 9.83
N PHE A 117 -17.57 1.98 9.90
CA PHE A 117 -16.85 3.23 9.65
C PHE A 117 -15.67 3.36 10.63
N GLY A 118 -15.94 3.24 11.94
CA GLY A 118 -14.91 3.34 12.98
C GLY A 118 -13.78 2.33 12.79
N LEU A 119 -14.11 1.09 12.42
CA LEU A 119 -13.13 0.06 12.11
C LEU A 119 -12.30 0.39 10.87
N ALA A 120 -12.93 0.91 9.81
CA ALA A 120 -12.22 1.35 8.61
C ALA A 120 -11.22 2.48 8.94
N ILE A 121 -11.62 3.47 9.74
CA ILE A 121 -10.75 4.55 10.22
C ILE A 121 -9.56 4.00 11.02
N ALA A 122 -9.82 3.17 12.02
CA ALA A 122 -8.77 2.61 12.89
C ALA A 122 -7.76 1.77 12.10
N ALA A 123 -8.24 0.96 11.15
CA ALA A 123 -7.38 0.17 10.29
C ALA A 123 -6.58 1.05 9.32
N HIS A 124 -7.17 2.10 8.73
CA HIS A 124 -6.43 3.02 7.86
C HIS A 124 -5.34 3.81 8.61
N PHE A 125 -5.55 4.12 9.89
CA PHE A 125 -4.50 4.64 10.75
C PHE A 125 -3.32 3.66 10.86
N LEU A 126 -3.58 2.38 11.12
CA LEU A 126 -2.52 1.37 11.18
C LEU A 126 -1.82 1.18 9.82
N LEU A 127 -2.59 1.13 8.72
CA LEU A 127 -2.04 1.00 7.37
C LEU A 127 -1.17 2.21 6.99
N GLY A 128 -1.58 3.42 7.37
CA GLY A 128 -0.77 4.62 7.20
C GLY A 128 0.56 4.54 7.95
N ALA A 129 0.54 4.07 9.19
CA ALA A 129 1.74 3.87 9.99
C ALA A 129 2.69 2.82 9.39
N LEU A 130 2.14 1.71 8.89
CA LEU A 130 2.91 0.65 8.21
C LEU A 130 3.55 1.15 6.90
N MET A 131 2.88 2.05 6.18
CA MET A 131 3.37 2.58 4.91
C MET A 131 4.61 3.46 5.04
N ALA A 132 4.80 4.11 6.19
CA ALA A 132 6.05 4.79 6.51
C ALA A 132 7.27 3.84 6.49
N PHE A 133 7.06 2.54 6.70
CA PHE A 133 8.09 1.49 6.62
C PHE A 133 8.12 0.76 5.26
N GLY A 134 7.42 1.29 4.25
CA GLY A 134 7.41 0.72 2.90
C GLY A 134 6.43 -0.45 2.71
N ILE A 135 5.51 -0.66 3.65
CA ILE A 135 4.42 -1.64 3.49
C ILE A 135 3.24 -0.95 2.79
N GLY A 136 2.99 -1.32 1.54
CA GLY A 136 1.96 -0.65 0.72
C GLY A 136 0.54 -0.76 1.30
N LEU A 137 -0.21 0.35 1.25
CA LEU A 137 -1.59 0.45 1.76
C LEU A 137 -2.63 -0.12 0.78
N TYR A 138 -2.33 -0.22 -0.52
CA TYR A 138 -3.33 -0.46 -1.56
C TYR A 138 -4.09 -1.77 -1.39
N ALA A 139 -3.35 -2.88 -1.43
CA ALA A 139 -3.94 -4.21 -1.36
C ALA A 139 -4.65 -4.48 -0.01
N PRO A 140 -4.07 -4.13 1.17
CA PRO A 140 -4.76 -4.33 2.43
C PRO A 140 -5.99 -3.42 2.61
N SER A 141 -5.94 -2.17 2.12
CA SER A 141 -7.11 -1.26 2.18
C SER A 141 -8.26 -1.76 1.29
N LEU A 142 -7.95 -2.21 0.07
CA LEU A 142 -8.95 -2.79 -0.84
C LEU A 142 -9.71 -3.94 -0.17
N ILE A 143 -8.98 -4.88 0.42
CA ILE A 143 -9.57 -6.05 1.05
C ILE A 143 -10.36 -5.69 2.28
N LEU A 144 -9.77 -4.90 3.17
CA LEU A 144 -10.43 -4.47 4.38
C LEU A 144 -11.79 -3.85 4.02
N LEU A 145 -11.80 -2.86 3.14
CA LEU A 145 -13.03 -2.17 2.75
C LEU A 145 -14.02 -3.11 2.07
N SER A 146 -13.53 -4.00 1.20
CA SER A 146 -14.38 -5.01 0.54
C SER A 146 -15.02 -5.98 1.54
N LEU A 147 -14.26 -6.43 2.54
CA LEU A 147 -14.74 -7.32 3.61
C LEU A 147 -15.72 -6.61 4.55
N LEU A 148 -15.59 -5.29 4.74
CA LEU A 148 -16.56 -4.48 5.46
C LEU A 148 -17.82 -4.19 4.62
N GLY A 149 -17.89 -4.66 3.37
CA GLY A 149 -19.05 -4.53 2.50
C GLY A 149 -19.02 -3.30 1.57
N LEU A 150 -17.88 -2.63 1.42
CA LEU A 150 -17.71 -1.58 0.43
C LEU A 150 -17.56 -2.18 -0.97
N ASN A 151 -18.11 -1.52 -1.98
CA ASN A 151 -17.83 -1.86 -3.36
C ASN A 151 -16.32 -1.75 -3.64
N PRO A 152 -15.66 -2.78 -4.20
CA PRO A 152 -14.24 -2.75 -4.52
C PRO A 152 -13.82 -1.58 -5.42
N THR A 153 -14.71 -1.08 -6.30
CA THR A 153 -14.41 0.11 -7.10
C THR A 153 -14.38 1.36 -6.24
N ALA A 154 -15.34 1.52 -5.31
CA ALA A 154 -15.42 2.64 -4.37
C ALA A 154 -14.23 2.66 -3.38
N ALA A 155 -13.53 1.54 -3.19
CA ALA A 155 -12.29 1.51 -2.42
C ALA A 155 -11.13 2.26 -3.11
N PHE A 156 -11.11 2.37 -4.44
CA PHE A 156 -9.99 2.98 -5.16
C PHE A 156 -9.76 4.45 -4.81
N PRO A 157 -10.76 5.37 -4.83
CA PRO A 157 -10.56 6.75 -4.38
C PRO A 157 -10.00 6.85 -2.97
N VAL A 158 -10.45 5.98 -2.05
CA VAL A 158 -9.95 5.94 -0.66
C VAL A 158 -8.47 5.56 -0.63
N MET A 159 -8.09 4.48 -1.32
CA MET A 159 -6.70 4.00 -1.41
C MET A 159 -5.78 5.03 -2.06
N MET A 160 -6.16 5.55 -3.24
CA MET A 160 -5.33 6.49 -4.00
C MET A 160 -5.21 7.81 -3.25
N GLY A 161 -6.33 8.31 -2.71
CA GLY A 161 -6.37 9.52 -1.91
C GLY A 161 -5.48 9.39 -0.68
N ALA A 162 -5.61 8.29 0.09
CA ALA A 162 -4.81 8.09 1.29
C ALA A 162 -3.32 8.16 0.95
N CYS A 163 -2.89 7.41 -0.06
CA CYS A 163 -1.50 7.39 -0.50
C CYS A 163 -1.02 8.74 -1.06
N ALA A 164 -1.86 9.46 -1.81
CA ALA A 164 -1.52 10.76 -2.38
C ALA A 164 -1.18 11.81 -1.31
N PHE A 165 -1.79 11.74 -0.13
CA PHE A 165 -1.47 12.65 0.97
C PHE A 165 -0.41 12.09 1.91
N LEU A 166 -0.45 10.79 2.24
CA LEU A 166 0.49 10.22 3.20
C LEU A 166 1.91 10.09 2.64
N MET A 167 2.08 9.87 1.33
CA MET A 167 3.39 9.65 0.71
C MET A 167 4.26 10.92 0.70
N PRO A 168 3.75 12.10 0.30
CA PRO A 168 4.48 13.36 0.48
C PRO A 168 4.85 13.62 1.95
N ILE A 169 3.92 13.38 2.88
CA ILE A 169 4.15 13.59 4.32
C ILE A 169 5.21 12.61 4.86
N SER A 170 5.22 11.38 4.38
CA SER A 170 6.24 10.40 4.73
C SER A 170 7.59 10.80 4.10
N ALA A 171 7.57 11.28 2.86
CA ALA A 171 8.76 11.72 2.14
C ALA A 171 9.46 12.92 2.79
N THR A 172 8.74 13.88 3.36
CA THR A 172 9.38 15.02 4.06
C THR A 172 10.23 14.58 5.24
N ARG A 173 9.90 13.46 5.90
CA ARG A 173 10.72 12.86 6.97
C ARG A 173 12.01 12.22 6.43
N PHE A 174 12.01 11.77 5.19
CA PHE A 174 13.16 11.07 4.58
C PHE A 174 14.05 11.97 3.74
N ILE A 175 13.52 13.02 3.10
CA ILE A 175 14.26 13.96 2.24
C ILE A 175 15.37 14.69 3.03
N VAL A 176 15.20 14.85 4.34
CA VAL A 176 16.18 15.53 5.21
C VAL A 176 17.28 14.56 5.70
N THR A 177 17.16 13.26 5.40
CA THR A 177 18.12 12.23 5.82
C THR A 177 18.99 11.80 4.63
N PRO A 178 20.30 11.52 4.78
CA PRO A 178 21.18 11.06 3.68
C PRO A 178 20.82 9.66 3.12
N ARG A 179 19.63 9.13 3.44
CA ARG A 179 19.15 7.79 3.10
C ARG A 179 18.27 7.76 1.84
N ILE A 180 18.49 8.68 0.90
CA ILE A 180 17.69 8.79 -0.33
C ILE A 180 18.57 9.03 -1.56
N ASP A 181 18.40 8.19 -2.58
CA ASP A 181 19.01 8.41 -3.90
C ASP A 181 18.00 9.15 -4.79
N LEU A 182 18.25 10.45 -5.02
CA LEU A 182 17.37 11.31 -5.80
C LEU A 182 17.29 10.92 -7.27
N ARG A 183 18.30 10.24 -7.84
CA ARG A 183 18.26 9.83 -9.25
C ARG A 183 17.17 8.79 -9.48
N ILE A 184 17.06 7.83 -8.56
CA ILE A 184 16.05 6.77 -8.62
C ILE A 184 14.67 7.35 -8.30
N VAL A 185 14.57 8.22 -7.31
CA VAL A 185 13.32 8.92 -6.95
C VAL A 185 12.78 9.72 -8.13
N LEU A 186 13.63 10.54 -8.76
CA LEU A 186 13.25 11.33 -9.93
C LEU A 186 12.88 10.44 -11.12
N GLY A 187 13.62 9.35 -11.34
CA GLY A 187 13.27 8.36 -12.38
C GLY A 187 11.89 7.74 -12.16
N LEU A 188 11.56 7.36 -10.93
CA LEU A 188 10.23 6.84 -10.57
C LEU A 188 9.13 7.89 -10.75
N ALA A 189 9.38 9.14 -10.34
CA ALA A 189 8.40 10.21 -10.45
C ALA A 189 8.13 10.59 -11.92
N ILE A 190 9.19 10.82 -12.70
CA ILE A 190 9.10 11.21 -14.11
C ILE A 190 8.53 10.08 -14.96
N GLY A 191 8.90 8.82 -14.69
CA GLY A 191 8.34 7.67 -15.41
C GLY A 191 6.92 7.32 -14.98
N GLY A 192 6.59 7.49 -13.69
CA GLY A 192 5.31 7.10 -13.12
C GLY A 192 4.14 7.99 -13.55
N ILE A 193 4.34 9.32 -13.65
CA ILE A 193 3.28 10.25 -14.07
C ILE A 193 2.70 9.90 -15.45
N PRO A 194 3.49 9.80 -16.54
CA PRO A 194 2.96 9.45 -17.86
C PRO A 194 2.42 8.02 -17.89
N ALA A 195 3.03 7.09 -17.15
CA ALA A 195 2.53 5.71 -17.05
C ALA A 195 1.11 5.66 -16.45
N VAL A 196 0.84 6.43 -15.39
CA VAL A 196 -0.50 6.52 -14.77
C VAL A 196 -1.52 7.11 -15.75
N LEU A 197 -1.15 8.17 -16.48
CA LEU A 197 -2.04 8.79 -17.47
C LEU A 197 -2.36 7.83 -18.62
N LEU A 198 -1.34 7.14 -19.15
CA LEU A 198 -1.53 6.14 -20.20
C LEU A 198 -2.38 4.96 -19.70
N ALA A 199 -2.12 4.47 -18.49
CA ALA A 199 -2.90 3.39 -17.89
C ALA A 199 -4.37 3.77 -17.73
N ALA A 200 -4.68 5.02 -17.36
CA ALA A 200 -6.05 5.50 -17.27
C ALA A 200 -6.79 5.47 -18.63
N TYR A 201 -6.08 5.68 -19.74
CA TYR A 201 -6.66 5.56 -21.08
C TYR A 201 -6.87 4.10 -21.50
N VAL A 202 -5.88 3.23 -21.24
CA VAL A 202 -5.94 1.80 -21.61
C VAL A 202 -7.05 1.07 -20.83
N VAL A 203 -7.19 1.33 -19.54
CA VAL A 203 -8.16 0.63 -18.68
C VAL A 203 -9.61 0.88 -19.10
N ARG A 204 -9.92 2.02 -19.73
CA ARG A 204 -11.28 2.32 -20.22
C ARG A 204 -11.76 1.39 -21.34
N ASN A 205 -10.84 0.78 -22.08
CA ASN A 205 -11.17 -0.07 -23.23
C ASN A 205 -11.14 -1.57 -22.90
N LEU A 206 -10.88 -1.96 -21.64
CA LEU A 206 -10.77 -3.36 -21.26
C LEU A 206 -12.14 -3.96 -20.91
N PRO A 207 -12.44 -5.19 -21.36
CA PRO A 207 -13.66 -5.88 -20.96
C PRO A 207 -13.66 -6.13 -19.44
N LEU A 208 -14.80 -5.85 -18.80
CA LEU A 208 -14.94 -5.89 -17.34
C LEU A 208 -14.59 -7.27 -16.75
N ASP A 209 -14.86 -8.35 -17.47
CA ASP A 209 -14.53 -9.70 -17.03
C ASP A 209 -13.02 -9.94 -16.98
N ALA A 210 -12.27 -9.43 -17.97
CA ALA A 210 -10.81 -9.47 -17.94
C ALA A 210 -10.26 -8.64 -16.78
N LEU A 211 -10.89 -7.50 -16.46
CA LEU A 211 -10.50 -6.66 -15.33
C LEU A 211 -10.70 -7.41 -13.99
N ARG A 212 -11.85 -8.06 -13.82
CA ARG A 212 -12.19 -8.86 -12.63
C ARG A 212 -11.20 -10.00 -12.40
N TRP A 213 -10.87 -10.75 -13.44
CA TRP A 213 -9.84 -11.80 -13.35
C TRP A 213 -8.43 -11.24 -13.17
N GLY A 214 -8.14 -10.08 -13.77
CA GLY A 214 -6.89 -9.35 -13.55
C GLY A 214 -6.68 -9.01 -12.07
N VAL A 215 -7.72 -8.52 -11.38
CA VAL A 215 -7.66 -8.26 -9.93
C VAL A 215 -7.32 -9.54 -9.15
N VAL A 216 -7.94 -10.68 -9.47
CA VAL A 216 -7.64 -11.96 -8.78
C VAL A 216 -6.16 -12.34 -8.92
N VAL A 217 -5.64 -12.37 -10.16
CA VAL A 217 -4.24 -12.76 -10.43
C VAL A 217 -3.26 -11.85 -9.68
N VAL A 218 -3.55 -10.56 -9.69
CA VAL A 218 -2.75 -9.54 -9.01
C VAL A 218 -2.75 -9.73 -7.51
N VAL A 219 -3.92 -9.94 -6.90
CA VAL A 219 -4.04 -10.08 -5.45
C VAL A 219 -3.37 -11.38 -5.00
N LEU A 220 -3.49 -12.46 -5.78
CA LEU A 220 -2.74 -13.70 -5.57
C LEU A 220 -1.24 -13.49 -5.63
N TYR A 221 -0.76 -12.73 -6.62
CA TYR A 221 0.66 -12.38 -6.71
C TYR A 221 1.12 -11.58 -5.48
N ALA A 222 0.36 -10.57 -5.06
CA ALA A 222 0.68 -9.79 -3.86
C ALA A 222 0.70 -10.65 -2.59
N ALA A 223 -0.28 -11.55 -2.43
CA ALA A 223 -0.33 -12.52 -1.34
C ALA A 223 0.92 -13.41 -1.33
N ALA A 224 1.28 -13.99 -2.47
CA ALA A 224 2.44 -14.85 -2.61
C ALA A 224 3.75 -14.11 -2.27
N VAL A 225 3.90 -12.87 -2.72
CA VAL A 225 5.08 -12.04 -2.41
C VAL A 225 5.20 -11.77 -0.91
N LEU A 226 4.10 -11.39 -0.24
CA LEU A 226 4.11 -11.10 1.20
C LEU A 226 4.33 -12.36 2.05
N LEU A 227 3.69 -13.49 1.68
CA LEU A 227 3.89 -14.76 2.36
C LEU A 227 5.33 -15.28 2.19
N ARG A 228 5.89 -15.14 0.98
CA ARG A 228 7.30 -15.50 0.73
C ARG A 228 8.24 -14.64 1.57
N ALA A 229 8.03 -13.33 1.63
CA ALA A 229 8.82 -12.43 2.47
C ALA A 229 8.73 -12.79 3.96
N ALA A 230 7.53 -13.14 4.43
CA ALA A 230 7.31 -13.61 5.79
C ALA A 230 8.00 -14.95 6.08
N TRP A 231 8.20 -15.82 5.10
CA TRP A 231 8.92 -17.09 5.27
C TRP A 231 10.44 -16.94 5.14
N SER A 232 10.91 -16.07 4.25
CA SER A 232 12.35 -15.85 4.02
C SER A 232 13.01 -14.93 5.07
N GLY A 233 12.23 -14.25 5.90
CA GLY A 233 12.69 -13.31 6.94
C GLY A 233 13.57 -13.90 8.06
N SER A 234 14.13 -15.10 7.92
CA SER A 234 15.11 -15.67 8.87
C SER A 234 16.56 -15.20 8.61
N ARG A 235 16.82 -14.13 7.85
CA ARG A 235 18.21 -13.67 7.57
C ARG A 235 18.53 -12.18 7.77
N GLU A 236 17.58 -11.30 8.08
CA GLU A 236 17.85 -9.85 8.09
C GLU A 236 17.31 -9.14 9.35
N THR A 237 17.63 -9.65 10.53
CA THR A 237 17.42 -8.90 11.79
C THR A 237 18.61 -9.03 12.75
N GLY A 238 19.83 -9.13 12.20
CA GLY A 238 21.07 -9.35 12.96
C GLY A 238 22.22 -8.42 12.60
N ALA A 239 21.95 -7.16 12.23
CA ALA A 239 23.00 -6.16 11.99
C ALA A 239 22.62 -4.78 12.55
N GLY A 240 22.02 -4.76 13.75
CA GLY A 240 21.71 -3.55 14.50
C GLY A 240 22.16 -3.58 15.97
N THR A 241 22.98 -4.57 16.34
CA THR A 241 23.53 -4.72 17.71
C THR A 241 24.90 -5.40 17.63
N ALA A 242 25.94 -4.67 17.26
CA ALA A 242 27.32 -5.04 17.59
C ALA A 242 28.21 -3.81 17.44
N GLY A 243 28.74 -3.31 18.56
CA GLY A 243 29.92 -2.45 18.57
C GLY A 243 29.73 -1.00 19.00
N GLU A 244 29.11 -0.75 20.16
CA GLU A 244 29.49 0.42 20.96
C GLU A 244 29.33 0.10 22.45
N THR A 245 30.18 -0.82 22.90
CA THR A 245 30.53 -0.94 24.31
C THR A 245 32.04 -1.06 24.39
N ASP A 246 32.61 -0.21 25.24
CA ASP A 246 33.95 -0.23 25.79
C ASP A 246 35.03 0.52 24.99
N GLU A 247 35.21 1.80 25.34
CA GLU A 247 36.37 2.14 26.16
C GLU A 247 36.17 3.49 26.84
N ALA A 248 35.98 3.43 28.15
CA ALA A 248 36.12 4.55 29.05
C ALA A 248 37.58 4.59 29.53
N VAL A 249 38.21 5.76 29.36
CA VAL A 249 39.19 6.39 30.29
C VAL A 249 40.65 5.90 30.18
N PRO A 250 41.68 6.76 30.38
CA PRO A 250 41.67 8.12 30.95
C PRO A 250 42.05 9.28 30.02
#